data_AF-A0AAV9JLT0-F1
#
_entry.id   AF-A0AAV9JLT0-F1
#
_cell.length_a   1.000
_cell.length_b   1.000
_cell.length_c   1.000
_cell.angle_alpha   90.00
_cell.angle_beta   90.00
_cell.angle_gamma   90.00
#
_symmetry.space_group_name_H-M   'P 1'
#
loop_
_entity.id
_entity.type
_entity.pdbx_description
1 polymer ?
#
loop_
_entity_poly.entity_id
_entity_poly.type
_entity_poly.pdbx_seq_one_letter_code
_entity_poly.pdbx_strand_id
1 'polypeptide(L)' 'MFGFSGAALSKIRAMQNGGKRARHSVDQWDRQMMDRDRRLTGFLRGQTDNVLAPAGFELSNAWKVERGFT' A
#
# COMPACT_ATOMS: atom_id res chain seq x y z
N MET A 1 -20.95 12.43 20.30
CA MET A 1 -20.33 11.14 19.94
C MET A 1 -19.49 11.19 18.65
N PHE A 2 -20.00 11.72 17.53
CA PHE A 2 -19.30 11.65 16.23
C PHE A 2 -17.92 12.32 16.15
N GLY A 3 -17.67 13.43 16.88
CA GLY A 3 -16.37 14.11 16.86
C GLY A 3 -15.23 13.26 17.42
N PHE A 4 -15.44 12.62 18.59
CA PHE A 4 -14.46 11.73 19.19
C PHE A 4 -14.20 10.50 18.32
N SER A 5 -15.28 9.84 17.85
CA SER A 5 -15.16 8.66 16.99
C SER A 5 -14.44 8.97 15.67
N GLY A 6 -14.71 10.13 15.06
CA GLY A 6 -14.01 10.57 13.84
C GLY A 6 -12.52 10.81 14.06
N ALA A 7 -12.16 11.49 15.15
CA ALA A 7 -10.76 11.73 15.52
C ALA A 7 -10.03 10.41 15.83
N ALA A 8 -10.65 9.52 16.60
CA ALA A 8 -10.11 8.21 16.93
C ALA A 8 -9.86 7.37 15.66
N LEU A 9 -10.85 7.30 14.75
CA LEU A 9 -10.72 6.55 13.50
C LEU A 9 -9.63 7.14 12.60
N SER A 10 -9.55 8.47 12.50
CA SER A 10 -8.51 9.15 11.73
C SER A 10 -7.11 8.81 12.25
N LYS A 11 -6.92 8.81 13.57
CA LYS A 11 -5.65 8.43 14.20
C LYS A 11 -5.29 6.97 13.90
N ILE A 12 -6.25 6.04 14.02
CA ILE A 12 -6.02 4.62 13.73
C ILE A 12 -5.62 4.44 12.26
N ARG A 13 -6.32 5.08 11.33
CA ARG A 13 -5.99 5.01 9.89
C ARG A 13 -4.61 5.59 9.60
N ALA A 14 -4.21 6.67 10.28
CA ALA A 14 -2.86 7.20 10.15
C ALA A 14 -1.82 6.20 10.66
N MET A 15 -2.04 5.57 11.80
CA MET A 15 -1.13 4.55 12.36
C MET A 15 -0.99 3.34 11.43
N GLN A 16 -2.09 2.84 10.87
CA GLN A 16 -2.08 1.73 9.91
C GLN A 16 -1.35 2.06 8.60
N ASN A 17 -1.30 3.33 8.20
CA ASN A 17 -0.62 3.78 7.00
C ASN A 17 0.81 4.29 7.27
N GLY A 18 1.41 3.95 8.41
CA GLY A 18 2.77 4.39 8.75
C GLY A 18 2.88 5.90 9.00
N GLY A 19 1.84 6.49 9.60
CA GLY A 19 1.76 7.93 9.89
C GLY A 19 1.23 8.78 8.74
N LYS A 20 1.03 8.21 7.55
CA LYS A 20 0.51 8.93 6.38
C LYS A 20 -1.02 8.98 6.37
N ARG A 21 -1.58 9.99 5.69
CA ARG A 21 -3.03 10.05 5.44
C ARG A 21 -3.48 8.90 4.53
N ALA A 22 -4.73 8.47 4.70
CA ALA A 22 -5.34 7.48 3.81
C ALA A 22 -5.50 8.08 2.40
N ARG A 23 -5.29 7.26 1.36
CA ARG A 23 -5.58 7.65 -0.03
C ARG A 23 -7.06 7.47 -0.33
N HIS A 24 -7.57 8.33 -1.19
CA HIS A 24 -8.95 8.30 -1.70
C HIS A 24 -8.91 8.25 -3.22
N SER A 25 -10.00 7.80 -3.85
CA SER A 25 -10.11 7.74 -5.32
C SER A 25 -9.00 6.92 -6.00
N VAL A 26 -8.58 5.82 -5.36
CA VAL A 26 -7.50 4.94 -5.82
C VAL A 26 -7.95 4.14 -7.04
N ASP A 27 -7.35 4.44 -8.18
CA ASP A 27 -7.64 3.80 -9.46
C ASP A 27 -6.86 2.48 -9.67
N GLN A 28 -6.93 1.90 -10.87
CA GLN A 28 -6.21 0.67 -11.18
C GLN A 28 -4.69 0.86 -11.21
N TRP A 29 -4.21 1.99 -11.74
CA TRP A 29 -2.79 2.30 -11.83
C TRP A 29 -2.19 2.47 -10.43
N ASP A 30 -2.87 3.23 -9.58
CA ASP A 30 -2.47 3.45 -8.19
C ASP A 30 -2.32 2.13 -7.44
N ARG A 31 -3.24 1.18 -7.63
CA ARG A 31 -3.15 -0.15 -7.00
C ARG A 31 -1.91 -0.90 -7.46
N GLN A 32 -1.59 -0.86 -8.76
CA GLN A 32 -0.38 -1.49 -9.28
C GLN A 32 0.89 -0.83 -8.74
N MET A 33 0.91 0.50 -8.62
CA MET A 33 2.04 1.24 -8.03
C MET A 33 2.19 0.97 -6.54
N MET A 34 1.09 0.86 -5.80
CA MET A 34 1.12 0.50 -4.37
C MET A 34 1.62 -0.93 -4.13
N ASP A 35 1.26 -1.88 -5.00
CA ASP A 35 1.80 -3.24 -4.99
C ASP A 35 3.30 -3.26 -5.38
N ARG A 36 3.73 -2.39 -6.31
CA ARG A 36 5.16 -2.18 -6.62
C ARG A 36 5.92 -1.62 -5.42
N ASP A 37 5.42 -0.57 -4.78
CA ASP A 37 6.05 0.07 -3.63
C ASP A 37 6.17 -0.90 -2.45
N ARG A 38 5.17 -1.77 -2.25
CA ARG A 38 5.25 -2.87 -1.28
C ARG A 38 6.39 -3.83 -1.60
N ARG A 39 6.61 -4.18 -2.86
CA ARG A 39 7.73 -5.06 -3.26
C ARG A 39 9.08 -4.37 -3.07
N LEU A 40 9.16 -3.05 -3.29
CA LEU A 40 10.38 -2.26 -3.10
C LEU A 40 10.73 -2.03 -1.63
N THR A 41 9.74 -1.92 -0.74
CA THR A 41 9.96 -1.45 0.64
C THR A 41 9.51 -2.42 1.72
N GLY A 42 8.83 -3.51 1.35
CA GLY A 42 8.16 -4.42 2.29
C GLY A 42 6.85 -3.88 2.88
N PHE A 43 6.52 -2.60 2.69
CA PHE A 43 5.36 -1.95 3.28
C PHE A 43 4.46 -1.30 2.23
N LEU A 44 3.15 -1.51 2.31
CA LEU A 44 2.18 -1.07 1.29
C LEU A 44 2.09 0.48 1.14
N ARG A 45 2.56 1.24 2.14
CA ARG A 45 2.67 2.71 2.10
C ARG A 45 4.13 3.21 2.18
N GLY A 46 5.09 2.29 2.07
CA GLY A 46 6.50 2.61 2.06
C GLY A 46 6.84 3.41 0.81
N GLN A 47 7.77 4.34 0.96
CA GLN A 47 8.36 5.08 -0.15
C GLN A 47 9.87 4.99 0.02
N THR A 48 10.58 4.87 -1.09
CA THR A 48 12.03 4.86 -1.12
C THR A 48 12.49 5.69 -2.31
N ASP A 49 13.56 6.45 -2.10
CA ASP A 49 14.27 7.27 -3.07
C ASP A 49 15.61 6.63 -3.49
N ASN A 50 15.89 5.41 -3.03
CA ASN A 50 17.09 4.67 -3.41
C ASN A 50 17.18 4.50 -4.92
N VAL A 51 18.35 4.81 -5.48
CA VAL A 51 18.65 4.66 -6.92
C VAL A 51 18.62 3.19 -7.36
N LEU A 52 19.14 2.30 -6.50
CA LEU A 52 19.19 0.86 -6.75
C LEU A 52 18.07 0.15 -5.98
N ALA A 53 17.36 -0.75 -6.65
CA ALA A 53 16.37 -1.61 -6.03
C ALA A 53 17.03 -2.61 -5.06
N PRO A 54 16.32 -3.05 -4.01
CA PRO A 54 16.84 -4.06 -3.11
C PRO A 54 17.03 -5.40 -3.83
N ALA A 55 18.02 -6.18 -3.39
CA ALA A 55 18.25 -7.52 -3.91
C ALA A 55 16.99 -8.40 -3.72
N GLY A 56 16.68 -9.23 -4.72
CA GLY A 56 15.47 -10.05 -4.75
C GLY A 56 14.23 -9.35 -5.29
N PHE A 57 14.26 -8.03 -5.53
CA PHE A 57 13.16 -7.34 -6.21
C PHE A 57 12.91 -7.93 -7.60
N GLU A 58 13.98 -8.29 -8.30
CA GLU A 58 13.98 -8.95 -9.61
C GLU A 58 13.25 -10.31 -9.63
N LEU A 59 13.13 -10.98 -8.49
CA LEU A 59 12.43 -12.27 -8.35
C LEU A 59 11.02 -12.12 -7.74
N SER A 60 10.64 -10.92 -7.33
CA SER A 60 9.41 -10.66 -6.57
C SER A 60 8.14 -10.51 -7.42
N ASN A 61 8.20 -10.78 -8.73
CA ASN A 61 7.11 -10.57 -9.69
C ASN A 61 6.08 -11.71 -9.69
N ALA A 62 5.27 -11.79 -8.64
CA ALA A 62 4.17 -12.76 -8.58
C ALA A 62 3.05 -12.43 -9.58
N TRP A 63 2.66 -13.41 -10.39
CA TRP A 63 1.46 -13.34 -11.22
C TRP A 63 0.25 -13.80 -10.40
N LYS A 64 -0.81 -12.98 -10.40
CA LYS A 64 -2.07 -13.33 -9.72
C LYS A 64 -2.81 -14.35 -10.57
N VAL A 65 -3.17 -15.49 -9.99
CA VAL A 65 -3.99 -16.52 -10.63
C VAL A 65 -5.41 -16.39 -10.10
N GLU A 66 -6.37 -16.23 -11.01
CA GLU A 66 -7.80 -16.17 -10.66
C GLU A 66 -8.42 -17.56 -10.71
N ARG A 67 -9.45 -17.79 -9.88
CA ARG A 67 -10.24 -19.02 -9.94
C ARG A 67 -11.12 -19.00 -11.20
N GLY A 68 -11.36 -20.18 -11.78
CA GLY A 68 -12.31 -20.31 -12.89
C GLY A 68 -13.69 -19.83 -12.48
N PHE A 69 -14.37 -19.14 -13.40
CA PHE A 69 -15.76 -18.75 -13.21
C PHE A 69 -16.64 -19.99 -13.43
N THR A 70 -17.24 -20.50 -12.36
CA THR A 70 -18.24 -21.59 -12.34
C THR A 70 -19.44 -21.14 -11.54
#